data_AF-A0A9X4KUA3-F1
#
_entry.id   AF-A0A9X4KUA3-F1
#
_cell.length_a   1.000
_cell.length_b   1.000
_cell.length_c   1.000
_cell.angle_alpha   90.00
_cell.angle_beta   90.00
_cell.angle_gamma   90.00
#
_symmetry.space_group_name_H-M   'P 1'
#
loop_
_entity.id
_entity.type
_entity.pdbx_description
1 polymer ?
#
loop_
_entity_poly.entity_id
_entity_poly.type
_entity_poly.pdbx_seq_one_letter_code
_entity_poly.pdbx_strand_id
1 'polypeptide(L)'
;MEFDRVRNDEQRKIRIEQIKNAAIKLLDTEEFHKIDLAKIANETTFTRGNLYKYIASKEEIYLWVALDEFADWLHDIRQTFDTERTRDIQNFSRQWAQVLDRHPRFLKLISMLFTMIERNVSLEKLVDFKKEIPSYHVRGQ
;
A
#
# COMPACT_ATOMS: atom_id res chain seq x y z
N MET A 1 -22.87 -23.24 2.58
CA MET A 1 -21.70 -23.29 1.68
C MET A 1 -21.31 -21.91 1.16
N GLU A 2 -22.21 -21.11 0.58
CA GLU A 2 -21.90 -19.72 0.16
C GLU A 2 -21.64 -18.79 1.36
N PHE A 3 -22.52 -18.84 2.38
CA PHE A 3 -22.35 -18.09 3.64
C PHE A 3 -21.03 -18.38 4.37
N ASP A 4 -20.55 -19.63 4.36
CA ASP A 4 -19.26 -19.99 4.99
C ASP A 4 -18.05 -19.45 4.21
N ARG A 5 -18.16 -19.33 2.88
CA ARG A 5 -17.10 -18.73 2.04
C ARG A 5 -17.01 -17.22 2.27
N VAL A 6 -18.16 -16.51 2.24
CA VAL A 6 -18.21 -15.07 2.48
C VAL A 6 -17.63 -14.71 3.86
N ARG A 7 -17.99 -15.46 4.90
CA ARG A 7 -17.45 -15.25 6.26
C ARG A 7 -15.93 -15.47 6.32
N ASN A 8 -15.40 -16.44 5.58
CA ASN A 8 -13.96 -16.70 5.53
C ASN A 8 -13.20 -15.59 4.79
N ASP A 9 -13.78 -15.08 3.70
CA ASP A 9 -13.19 -13.97 2.94
C ASP A 9 -13.21 -12.65 3.73
N GLU A 10 -14.28 -12.35 4.47
CA GLU A 10 -14.34 -11.22 5.38
C GLU A 10 -13.32 -11.33 6.51
N GLN A 11 -13.19 -12.50 7.13
CA GLN A 11 -12.17 -12.74 8.15
C GLN A 11 -10.76 -12.56 7.59
N ARG A 12 -10.51 -13.04 6.37
CA ARG A 12 -9.22 -12.87 5.70
C ARG A 12 -8.93 -11.38 5.45
N LYS A 13 -9.90 -10.60 4.96
CA LYS A 13 -9.76 -9.15 4.77
C LYS A 13 -9.43 -8.45 6.09
N ILE A 14 -10.16 -8.73 7.16
CA ILE A 14 -9.91 -8.15 8.49
C ILE A 14 -8.48 -8.45 8.95
N ARG A 15 -7.99 -9.70 8.75
CA ARG A 15 -6.63 -10.07 9.12
C ARG A 15 -5.58 -9.33 8.30
N ILE A 16 -5.79 -9.19 6.98
CA ILE A 16 -4.89 -8.44 6.10
C ILE A 16 -4.84 -6.97 6.53
N GLU A 17 -5.99 -6.34 6.82
CA GLU A 17 -6.04 -4.96 7.32
C GLU A 17 -5.29 -4.80 8.64
N GLN A 18 -5.45 -5.73 9.58
CA GLN A 18 -4.68 -5.71 10.84
C GLN A 18 -3.17 -5.79 10.60
N ILE A 19 -2.72 -6.61 9.65
CA ILE A 19 -1.31 -6.75 9.28
C ILE A 19 -0.78 -5.46 8.64
N LYS A 20 -1.53 -4.86 7.71
CA LYS A 20 -1.17 -3.58 7.08
C LYS A 20 -1.05 -2.48 8.11
N ASN A 21 -2.04 -2.33 9.00
CA ASN A 21 -2.02 -1.32 10.05
C ASN A 21 -0.83 -1.48 11.01
N ALA A 22 -0.50 -2.72 11.39
CA ALA A 22 0.68 -3.01 12.20
C ALA A 22 1.99 -2.62 11.48
N ALA A 23 2.12 -2.96 10.19
CA ALA A 23 3.28 -2.61 9.40
C ALA A 23 3.41 -1.09 9.17
N ILE A 24 2.30 -0.40 8.91
CA ILE A 24 2.23 1.06 8.78
C ILE A 24 2.74 1.73 10.07
N LYS A 25 2.26 1.29 11.23
CA LYS A 25 2.70 1.84 12.52
C LYS A 25 4.21 1.71 12.69
N LEU A 26 4.78 0.56 12.35
CA LEU A 26 6.23 0.35 12.41
C LEU A 26 6.98 1.18 11.36
N LEU A 27 6.44 1.34 10.16
CA LEU A 27 7.05 2.15 9.11
C LEU A 27 7.11 3.63 9.49
N ASP A 28 6.11 4.11 10.23
CA ASP A 28 6.06 5.50 10.68
C ASP A 28 7.08 5.78 11.80
N THR A 29 7.50 4.75 12.55
CA THR A 29 8.41 4.90 13.71
C THR A 29 9.82 4.33 13.52
N GLU A 30 10.04 3.47 12.53
CA GLU A 30 11.30 2.75 12.32
C GLU A 30 11.83 2.85 10.88
N GLU A 31 13.12 2.56 10.74
CA GLU A 31 13.76 2.38 9.45
C GLU A 31 13.35 1.03 8.83
N PHE A 32 13.02 1.02 7.53
CA PHE A 32 12.49 -0.15 6.83
C PHE A 32 13.31 -1.44 7.02
N HIS A 33 14.63 -1.34 7.06
CA HIS A 33 15.52 -2.49 7.23
C HIS A 33 15.49 -3.09 8.65
N LYS A 34 15.07 -2.31 9.66
CA LYS A 34 14.93 -2.76 11.06
C LYS A 34 13.60 -3.44 11.34
N ILE A 35 12.64 -3.31 10.43
CA ILE A 35 11.32 -3.94 10.55
C ILE A 35 11.42 -5.39 10.08
N ASP A 36 10.85 -6.30 10.85
CA ASP A 36 10.74 -7.71 10.50
C ASP A 36 9.32 -8.24 10.81
N LEU A 37 9.03 -9.47 10.35
CA LEU A 37 7.73 -10.10 10.55
C LEU A 37 7.42 -10.40 12.03
N ALA A 38 8.43 -10.52 12.90
CA ALA A 38 8.21 -10.74 14.32
C ALA A 38 7.71 -9.47 15.00
N LYS A 39 8.30 -8.32 14.69
CA LYS A 39 7.83 -7.00 15.14
C LYS A 39 6.42 -6.72 14.64
N ILE A 40 6.15 -6.97 13.36
CA ILE A 40 4.80 -6.80 12.80
C ILE A 40 3.81 -7.69 13.54
N ALA A 41 4.13 -8.97 13.79
CA ALA A 41 3.26 -9.87 14.52
C ALA A 41 2.94 -9.38 15.94
N ASN A 42 3.93 -8.81 16.65
CA ASN A 42 3.75 -8.27 18.00
C ASN A 42 2.81 -7.06 18.05
N GLU A 43 2.67 -6.34 16.93
CA GLU A 43 1.73 -5.22 16.80
C GLU A 43 0.31 -5.67 16.40
N THR A 44 0.10 -6.96 16.09
CA THR A 44 -1.22 -7.52 15.79
C THR A 44 -1.89 -8.14 17.01
N THR A 45 -3.21 -8.35 16.94
CA THR A 45 -3.96 -9.01 18.02
C THR A 45 -3.89 -10.55 17.96
N PHE A 46 -2.99 -11.13 17.17
CA PHE A 46 -2.94 -12.57 16.94
C PHE A 46 -1.50 -13.11 16.85
N THR A 47 -1.36 -14.42 16.92
CA THR A 47 -0.03 -15.05 17.04
C THR A 47 0.78 -14.94 15.76
N ARG A 48 2.11 -14.91 15.91
CA ARG A 48 3.06 -14.96 14.78
C ARG A 48 2.83 -16.15 13.85
N GLY A 49 2.46 -17.32 14.39
CA GLY A 49 2.11 -18.50 13.59
C GLY A 49 0.86 -18.32 12.73
N ASN A 50 -0.10 -17.49 13.16
CA ASN A 50 -1.26 -17.15 12.36
C ASN A 50 -0.92 -16.11 11.28
N LEU A 51 0.00 -15.18 11.55
CA LEU A 51 0.50 -14.21 10.56
C LEU A 51 1.10 -14.87 9.33
N TYR A 52 1.92 -15.91 9.52
CA TYR A 52 2.52 -16.68 8.41
C TYR A 52 1.52 -17.42 7.51
N LYS A 53 0.23 -17.48 7.88
CA LYS A 53 -0.82 -18.03 6.99
C LYS A 53 -1.24 -17.04 5.90
N TYR A 54 -0.96 -15.75 6.08
CA TYR A 54 -1.43 -14.69 5.20
C TYR A 54 -0.33 -14.08 4.34
N ILE A 55 0.92 -14.09 4.82
CA ILE A 55 2.05 -13.41 4.19
C ILE A 55 3.27 -14.31 4.10
N ALA A 56 4.12 -14.08 3.10
CA ALA A 56 5.41 -14.73 2.97
C ALA A 56 6.58 -13.83 3.41
N SER A 57 6.46 -12.51 3.22
CA SER A 57 7.52 -11.54 3.56
C SER A 57 6.94 -10.22 4.07
N LYS A 58 7.80 -9.37 4.65
CA LYS A 58 7.38 -8.01 5.02
C LYS A 58 7.13 -7.17 3.77
N GLU A 59 7.89 -7.41 2.71
CA GLU A 59 7.78 -6.68 1.46
C GLU A 59 6.44 -6.94 0.78
N GLU A 60 5.88 -8.15 0.89
CA GLU A 60 4.50 -8.41 0.44
C GLU A 60 3.48 -7.52 1.14
N ILE A 61 3.63 -7.31 2.46
CA ILE A 61 2.76 -6.39 3.22
C ILE A 61 2.90 -4.97 2.68
N TYR A 62 4.14 -4.52 2.44
CA TYR A 62 4.39 -3.17 1.95
C TYR A 62 4.01 -2.96 0.49
N LEU A 63 3.90 -4.01 -0.34
CA LEU A 63 3.25 -3.92 -1.64
C LEU A 63 1.76 -3.61 -1.48
N TRP A 64 1.06 -4.27 -0.55
CA TRP A 64 -0.35 -3.95 -0.29
C TRP A 64 -0.53 -2.55 0.26
N VAL A 65 0.30 -2.14 1.23
CA VAL A 65 0.27 -0.76 1.75
C VAL A 65 0.55 0.24 0.62
N ALA A 66 1.50 -0.06 -0.28
CA ALA A 66 1.78 0.80 -1.42
C ALA A 66 0.59 0.93 -2.39
N LEU A 67 -0.22 -0.12 -2.56
CA LEU A 67 -1.45 -0.03 -3.36
C LEU A 67 -2.49 0.90 -2.73
N ASP A 68 -2.71 0.78 -1.42
CA ASP A 68 -3.66 1.65 -0.70
C ASP A 68 -3.21 3.12 -0.80
N GLU A 69 -1.93 3.38 -0.51
CA GLU A 69 -1.35 4.74 -0.57
C GLU A 69 -1.36 5.31 -2.00
N PHE A 70 -1.16 4.47 -3.02
CA PHE A 70 -1.27 4.89 -4.41
C PHE A 70 -2.71 5.24 -4.78
N ALA A 71 -3.69 4.46 -4.31
CA ALA A 71 -5.11 4.73 -4.55
C ALA A 71 -5.55 6.04 -3.90
N ASP A 72 -5.14 6.29 -2.65
CA ASP A 72 -5.44 7.51 -1.91
C ASP A 72 -4.77 8.74 -2.56
N TRP A 73 -3.50 8.64 -2.94
CA TRP A 73 -2.80 9.69 -3.68
C TRP A 73 -3.45 10.00 -5.03
N LEU A 74 -3.84 8.97 -5.78
CA LEU A 74 -4.51 9.15 -7.07
C LEU A 74 -5.89 9.77 -6.92
N HIS A 75 -6.62 9.42 -5.85
CA HIS A 75 -7.90 10.05 -5.53
C HIS A 75 -7.73 11.56 -5.27
N ASP A 76 -6.74 11.94 -4.47
CA ASP A 76 -6.44 13.35 -4.17
C ASP A 76 -5.98 14.12 -5.42
N ILE A 77 -5.18 13.50 -6.30
CA ILE A 77 -4.84 14.06 -7.60
C ILE A 77 -6.10 14.34 -8.42
N ARG A 78 -7.01 13.37 -8.54
CA ARG A 78 -8.24 13.57 -9.32
C ARG A 78 -9.05 14.71 -8.74
N GLN A 79 -9.24 14.76 -7.42
CA GLN A 79 -9.99 15.85 -6.78
C GLN A 79 -9.34 17.23 -6.93
N THR A 80 -8.00 17.29 -6.83
CA THR A 80 -7.26 18.54 -6.94
C THR A 80 -7.27 19.08 -8.37
N PHE A 81 -7.10 18.20 -9.36
CA PHE A 81 -6.87 18.62 -10.75
C PHE A 81 -8.09 18.55 -11.68
N ASP A 82 -9.26 18.11 -11.23
CA ASP A 82 -10.52 18.05 -11.99
C ASP A 82 -11.23 19.41 -12.19
N THR A 83 -10.47 20.52 -12.24
CA THR A 83 -11.04 21.86 -12.42
C THR A 83 -10.32 22.64 -13.51
N GLU A 84 -11.03 23.53 -14.21
CA GLU A 84 -10.44 24.44 -15.22
C GLU A 84 -9.35 25.39 -14.64
N ARG A 85 -9.20 25.45 -13.30
CA ARG A 85 -8.22 26.29 -12.58
C ARG A 85 -6.77 25.80 -12.65
N THR A 86 -6.50 24.69 -13.34
CA THR A 86 -5.17 24.07 -13.43
C THR A 86 -4.40 24.44 -14.70
N ARG A 87 -4.94 25.32 -15.56
CA ARG A 87 -4.29 25.77 -16.80
C ARG A 87 -3.09 26.70 -16.59
N ASP A 88 -2.95 27.31 -15.42
CA ASP A 88 -1.79 28.13 -15.07
C ASP A 88 -0.69 27.30 -14.38
N ILE A 89 0.53 27.39 -14.88
CA ILE A 89 1.69 26.62 -14.41
C ILE A 89 2.01 26.89 -12.93
N GLN A 90 1.86 28.14 -12.47
CA GLN A 90 2.17 28.47 -11.08
C GLN A 90 1.16 27.83 -10.12
N ASN A 91 -0.13 27.92 -10.46
CA ASN A 91 -1.19 27.26 -9.71
C ASN A 91 -1.05 25.73 -9.76
N PHE A 92 -0.70 25.16 -10.90
CA PHE A 92 -0.42 23.72 -11.03
C PHE A 92 0.72 23.29 -10.12
N SER A 93 1.89 23.95 -10.18
CA SER A 93 3.05 23.59 -9.37
C SER A 93 2.77 23.68 -7.86
N ARG A 94 2.01 24.72 -7.44
CA ARG A 94 1.59 24.86 -6.03
C ARG A 94 0.69 23.71 -5.60
N GLN A 95 -0.35 23.41 -6.38
CA GLN A 95 -1.29 22.32 -6.08
C GLN A 95 -0.58 20.96 -6.08
N TRP A 96 0.33 20.74 -7.01
CA TRP A 96 1.14 19.52 -7.07
C TRP A 96 1.98 19.33 -5.81
N ALA A 97 2.70 20.36 -5.38
CA ALA A 97 3.48 20.31 -4.15
C ALA A 97 2.57 20.05 -2.93
N GLN A 98 1.40 20.69 -2.86
CA GLN A 98 0.43 20.49 -1.78
C GLN A 98 -0.16 19.08 -1.74
N VAL A 99 -0.43 18.45 -2.90
CA VAL A 99 -0.84 17.04 -2.94
C VAL A 99 0.30 16.18 -2.38
N LEU A 100 1.52 16.32 -2.90
CA LEU A 100 2.65 15.50 -2.43
C LEU A 100 2.91 15.66 -0.92
N ASP A 101 2.78 16.87 -0.37
CA ASP A 101 2.95 17.16 1.06
C ASP A 101 1.91 16.43 1.95
N ARG A 102 0.70 16.17 1.43
CA ARG A 102 -0.33 15.39 2.12
C ARG A 102 -0.08 13.88 2.10
N HIS A 103 0.82 13.40 1.25
CA HIS A 103 1.07 11.97 1.01
C HIS A 103 2.53 11.55 1.33
N PRO A 104 3.06 11.82 2.54
CA PRO A 104 4.45 11.52 2.88
C PRO A 104 4.76 10.02 2.94
N ARG A 105 3.79 9.17 3.33
CA ARG A 105 3.98 7.71 3.38
C ARG A 105 4.05 7.11 1.97
N PHE A 106 3.18 7.53 1.07
CA PHE A 106 3.29 7.24 -0.36
C PHE A 106 4.68 7.60 -0.92
N LEU A 107 5.16 8.83 -0.68
CA LEU A 107 6.49 9.27 -1.11
C LEU A 107 7.62 8.40 -0.54
N LYS A 108 7.52 8.05 0.75
CA LYS A 108 8.46 7.14 1.41
C LYS A 108 8.45 5.78 0.72
N LEU A 109 7.29 5.16 0.51
CA LEU A 109 7.16 3.85 -0.10
C LEU A 109 7.65 3.82 -1.56
N ILE A 110 7.27 4.80 -2.38
CA ILE A 110 7.64 4.81 -3.81
C ILE A 110 9.15 4.93 -4.01
N SER A 111 9.85 5.67 -3.14
CA SER A 111 11.31 5.77 -3.16
C SER A 111 12.03 4.45 -2.82
N MET A 112 11.35 3.56 -2.10
CA MET A 112 11.86 2.26 -1.68
C MET A 112 11.38 1.11 -2.57
N LEU A 113 10.34 1.33 -3.37
CA LEU A 113 9.61 0.29 -4.09
C LEU A 113 10.55 -0.55 -4.96
N PHE A 114 11.27 0.09 -5.90
CA PHE A 114 12.15 -0.61 -6.85
C PHE A 114 13.47 -1.12 -6.24
N THR A 115 13.92 -0.54 -5.13
CA THR A 115 15.25 -0.79 -4.57
C THR A 115 15.23 -1.81 -3.45
N MET A 116 14.16 -1.85 -2.64
CA MET A 116 14.08 -2.71 -1.46
C MET A 116 12.88 -3.64 -1.51
N ILE A 117 11.70 -3.14 -1.88
CA ILE A 117 10.45 -3.91 -1.79
C ILE A 117 10.40 -4.95 -2.90
N GLU A 118 10.54 -4.53 -4.17
CA GLU A 118 10.37 -5.42 -5.31
C GLU A 118 11.44 -6.52 -5.40
N ARG A 119 12.61 -6.33 -4.79
CA ARG A 119 13.71 -7.31 -4.85
C ARG A 119 13.50 -8.52 -3.96
N ASN A 120 12.66 -8.42 -2.93
CA ASN A 120 12.49 -9.46 -1.91
C ASN A 120 11.07 -10.05 -1.92
N VAL A 121 10.42 -10.03 -3.09
CA VAL A 121 9.08 -10.57 -3.30
C VAL A 121 9.10 -11.53 -4.50
N SER A 122 8.25 -12.56 -4.47
CA SER A 122 8.14 -13.49 -5.60
C SER A 122 7.60 -12.78 -6.86
N LEU A 123 7.99 -13.28 -8.02
CA LEU A 123 7.52 -12.73 -9.31
C LEU A 123 5.99 -12.72 -9.41
N GLU A 124 5.33 -13.78 -8.94
CA GLU A 124 3.87 -13.90 -8.92
C GLU A 124 3.22 -12.72 -8.19
N LYS A 125 3.71 -12.41 -6.98
CA LYS A 125 3.19 -11.30 -6.16
C LYS A 125 3.49 -9.94 -6.77
N LEU A 126 4.63 -9.79 -7.46
CA LEU A 126 4.93 -8.58 -8.21
C LEU A 126 3.99 -8.40 -9.40
N VAL A 127 3.71 -9.47 -10.13
CA VAL A 127 2.76 -9.44 -11.25
C VAL A 127 1.37 -9.03 -10.76
N ASP A 128 0.90 -9.64 -9.67
CA ASP A 128 -0.37 -9.28 -9.06
C ASP A 128 -0.39 -7.81 -8.62
N PHE A 129 0.64 -7.36 -7.90
CA PHE A 129 0.79 -5.96 -7.51
C PHE A 129 0.72 -5.01 -8.72
N LYS A 130 1.46 -5.28 -9.80
CA LYS A 130 1.45 -4.41 -10.99
C LYS A 130 0.08 -4.38 -11.67
N LYS A 131 -0.66 -5.49 -11.71
CA LYS A 131 -2.01 -5.52 -12.26
C LYS A 131 -2.97 -4.63 -11.45
N GLU A 132 -2.85 -4.64 -10.13
CA GLU A 132 -3.70 -3.87 -9.22
C GLU A 132 -3.40 -2.37 -9.21
N ILE A 133 -2.21 -1.93 -9.67
CA ILE A 133 -1.91 -0.50 -9.76
C ILE A 133 -2.96 0.19 -10.66
N PRO A 134 -3.65 1.24 -10.16
CA PRO A 134 -4.77 1.88 -10.88
C PRO A 134 -4.46 2.35 -12.31
N SER A 135 -3.19 2.67 -12.64
CA SER A 135 -2.80 3.08 -14.00
C SER A 135 -2.75 1.92 -15.02
N TYR A 136 -2.60 0.67 -14.57
CA TYR A 136 -2.59 -0.50 -15.47
C TYR A 136 -3.99 -0.84 -16.01
N HIS A 137 -5.04 -0.48 -15.27
CA HIS A 137 -6.42 -0.64 -15.71
C HIS A 137 -6.84 0.34 -16.82
N VAL A 138 -6.05 1.40 -17.07
CA VAL A 138 -6.35 2.40 -18.11
C VAL A 138 -5.83 1.97 -19.50
N ARG A 139 -4.88 1.03 -19.59
CA ARG A 139 -4.33 0.55 -20.88
C ARG A 139 -5.10 -0.61 -21.52
N GLY A 140 -6.31 -0.90 -21.04
CA GLY A 140 -7.12 -2.03 -21.49
C GLY A 140 -8.41 -1.68 -22.24
N GLN A 141 -8.59 -0.42 -22.67
CA GLN A 141 -9.69 0.02 -23.54
C GLN A 141 -9.18 0.68 -24.80
#